data_AF-A0A538JUN4-F1
#
_entry.id   AF-A0A538JUN4-F1
#
_cell.length_a   1.000
_cell.length_b   1.000
_cell.length_c   1.000
_cell.angle_alpha   90.00
_cell.angle_beta   90.00
_cell.angle_gamma   90.00
#
_symmetry.space_group_name_H-M   'P 1'
#
loop_
_entity.id
_entity.type
_entity.pdbx_description
1 polymer ?
#
loop_
_entity_poly.entity_id
_entity_poly.type
_entity_poly.pdbx_seq_one_letter_code
_entity_poly.pdbx_strand_id
1 'polypeptide(L)'
;MSKRVRAMTTLVATGLAMVMAVPTARADTGSDEARFLSLTNSLRSSKGLAPLAVDGTLVSVARSWSAKMAAAGTISHNPSLSSQLPSGWRKAGENVGKGGSVDALQQAFQNSPAHYQNLVDPAFNYVGVGVVYGAGGMIYVTVDFMQRGTASAPRPAPAPRPSNRRAPLPRAAPAPLAAPAPAPVAAPDPPPPPPPEPSAHLLFLLDRLRALDRKP
;
A
#
# COMPACT_ATOMS: atom_id res chain seq x y z
N MET A 1 39.86 74.78 3.49
CA MET A 1 39.32 74.30 4.78
C MET A 1 38.73 72.91 4.56
N SER A 2 39.42 71.87 5.03
CA SER A 2 39.11 70.44 4.82
C SER A 2 37.95 69.96 5.67
N LYS A 3 37.22 68.92 5.20
CA LYS A 3 36.45 67.84 5.90
C LYS A 3 35.28 67.41 4.98
N ARG A 4 34.87 66.15 4.78
CA ARG A 4 35.22 64.82 5.28
C ARG A 4 34.65 63.76 4.31
N VAL A 5 35.36 62.64 4.24
CA VAL A 5 35.02 61.36 3.57
C VAL A 5 33.75 60.72 4.16
N ARG A 6 32.97 60.01 3.33
CA ARG A 6 32.51 58.62 3.60
C ARG A 6 31.82 58.01 2.37
N ALA A 7 32.48 56.99 1.82
CA ALA A 7 31.91 55.98 0.94
C ALA A 7 30.95 55.07 1.72
N MET A 8 29.84 54.66 1.11
CA MET A 8 29.05 53.51 1.52
C MET A 8 28.86 52.62 0.30
N THR A 9 29.71 51.60 0.23
CA THR A 9 29.61 50.48 -0.71
C THR A 9 28.53 49.55 -0.18
N THR A 10 27.40 49.43 -0.88
CA THR A 10 26.36 48.43 -0.59
C THR A 10 26.77 47.10 -1.21
N LEU A 11 27.09 46.11 -0.39
CA LEU A 11 27.30 44.73 -0.81
C LEU A 11 25.92 44.03 -0.86
N VAL A 12 25.40 43.78 -2.07
CA VAL A 12 24.20 42.95 -2.25
C VAL A 12 24.65 41.49 -2.35
N ALA A 13 24.52 40.75 -1.25
CA ALA A 13 24.71 39.30 -1.26
C ALA A 13 23.47 38.63 -1.87
N THR A 14 23.59 38.16 -3.11
CA THR A 14 22.58 37.30 -3.75
C THR A 14 22.72 35.89 -3.18
N GLY A 15 21.81 35.51 -2.28
CA GLY A 15 21.69 34.13 -1.81
C GLY A 15 21.06 33.26 -2.88
N LEU A 16 21.84 32.37 -3.50
CA LEU A 16 21.32 31.32 -4.37
C LEU A 16 20.72 30.22 -3.47
N ALA A 17 19.39 30.20 -3.35
CA ALA A 17 18.69 29.10 -2.70
C ALA A 17 18.78 27.85 -3.60
N MET A 18 19.63 26.89 -3.24
CA MET A 18 19.58 25.55 -3.80
C MET A 18 18.28 24.88 -3.31
N VAL A 19 17.31 24.75 -4.20
CA VAL A 19 16.17 23.86 -4.00
C VAL A 19 16.71 22.43 -4.08
N MET A 20 16.93 21.80 -2.93
CA MET A 20 17.18 20.38 -2.86
C MET A 20 15.89 19.65 -3.25
N ALA A 21 15.85 19.13 -4.48
CA ALA A 21 14.80 18.20 -4.88
C ALA A 21 14.96 16.92 -4.05
N VAL A 22 14.18 16.81 -2.96
CA VAL A 22 14.05 15.55 -2.23
C VAL A 22 13.38 14.56 -3.18
N PRO A 23 14.01 13.43 -3.54
CA PRO A 23 13.36 12.45 -4.40
C PRO A 23 12.16 11.91 -3.64
N THR A 24 10.96 12.24 -4.10
CA THR A 24 9.74 11.60 -3.64
C THR A 24 9.89 10.13 -4.01
N ALA A 25 10.01 9.24 -3.02
CA ALA A 25 10.06 7.80 -3.27
C ALA A 25 8.86 7.44 -4.14
N ARG A 26 9.12 7.08 -5.39
CA ARG A 26 8.06 6.70 -6.32
C ARG A 26 7.50 5.40 -5.80
N ALA A 27 6.22 5.43 -5.41
CA ALA A 27 5.54 4.26 -4.91
C ALA A 27 5.61 3.15 -5.97
N ASP A 28 6.18 2.01 -5.60
CA ASP A 28 6.46 0.91 -6.52
C ASP A 28 5.31 -0.09 -6.51
N THR A 29 4.34 0.15 -7.39
CA THR A 29 3.18 -0.71 -7.60
C THR A 29 3.56 -2.18 -7.84
N GLY A 30 4.71 -2.45 -8.48
CA GLY A 30 5.15 -3.82 -8.72
C GLY A 30 5.60 -4.53 -7.44
N SER A 31 6.31 -3.80 -6.58
CA SER A 31 6.67 -4.30 -5.23
C SER A 31 5.43 -4.54 -4.37
N ASP A 32 4.40 -3.69 -4.46
CA ASP A 32 3.14 -3.87 -3.73
C ASP A 32 2.32 -5.07 -4.20
N GLU A 33 2.20 -5.26 -5.52
CA GLU A 33 1.56 -6.45 -6.11
C GLU A 33 2.26 -7.74 -5.66
N ALA A 34 3.60 -7.75 -5.67
CA ALA A 34 4.39 -8.87 -5.17
C ALA A 34 4.18 -9.12 -3.66
N ARG A 35 4.01 -8.05 -2.87
CA ARG A 35 3.71 -8.15 -1.43
C ARG A 35 2.33 -8.75 -1.18
N PHE A 36 1.28 -8.32 -1.89
CA PHE A 36 -0.05 -8.92 -1.81
C PHE A 36 -0.04 -10.42 -2.13
N LEU A 37 0.66 -10.81 -3.21
CA LEU A 37 0.83 -12.21 -3.59
C LEU A 37 1.54 -13.01 -2.48
N SER A 38 2.63 -12.46 -1.94
CA SER A 38 3.41 -13.08 -0.86
C SER A 38 2.53 -13.33 0.37
N LEU A 39 1.83 -12.31 0.86
CA LEU A 39 0.94 -12.44 2.02
C LEU A 39 -0.20 -13.43 1.78
N THR A 40 -0.78 -13.43 0.58
CA THR A 40 -1.84 -14.37 0.20
C THR A 40 -1.32 -15.81 0.18
N ASN A 41 -0.15 -16.05 -0.41
CA ASN A 41 0.45 -17.38 -0.44
C ASN A 41 0.97 -17.84 0.93
N SER A 42 1.43 -16.94 1.80
CA SER A 42 1.74 -17.24 3.20
C SER A 42 0.49 -17.67 3.96
N LEU A 43 -0.63 -16.97 3.79
CA LEU A 43 -1.92 -17.37 4.36
C LEU A 43 -2.33 -18.76 3.87
N ARG A 44 -2.30 -18.99 2.55
CA ARG A 44 -2.64 -20.29 1.96
C ARG A 44 -1.74 -21.42 2.49
N SER A 45 -0.44 -21.18 2.59
CA SER A 45 0.51 -22.13 3.16
C SER A 45 0.17 -22.45 4.63
N SER A 46 -0.24 -21.48 5.44
CA SER A 46 -0.64 -21.71 6.84
C SER A 46 -1.92 -22.55 6.96
N LYS A 47 -2.69 -22.69 5.88
CA LYS A 47 -3.89 -23.53 5.78
C LYS A 47 -3.65 -24.85 5.03
N GLY A 48 -2.40 -25.16 4.67
CA GLY A 48 -2.06 -26.36 3.91
C GLY A 48 -2.51 -26.32 2.45
N LEU A 49 -2.78 -25.13 1.90
CA LEU A 49 -3.22 -24.95 0.51
C LEU A 49 -2.02 -24.68 -0.41
N ALA A 50 -2.14 -25.11 -1.66
CA ALA A 50 -1.17 -24.80 -2.70
C ALA A 50 -1.10 -23.28 -2.97
N PRO A 51 0.10 -22.72 -3.26
CA PRO A 51 0.23 -21.33 -3.64
C PRO A 51 -0.45 -21.05 -4.99
N LEU A 52 -0.93 -19.82 -5.17
CA LEU A 52 -1.43 -19.32 -6.44
C LEU A 52 -0.25 -18.93 -7.35
N ALA A 53 -0.33 -19.28 -8.63
CA ALA A 53 0.59 -18.77 -9.65
C ALA A 53 0.06 -17.48 -10.28
N VAL A 54 0.96 -16.59 -10.65
CA VAL A 54 0.59 -15.36 -11.35
C VAL A 54 0.17 -15.68 -12.79
N ASP A 55 -0.95 -15.12 -13.24
CA ASP A 55 -1.34 -15.08 -14.65
C ASP A 55 -1.32 -13.64 -15.16
N GLY A 56 -0.56 -13.39 -16.24
CA GLY A 56 -0.38 -12.04 -16.78
C GLY A 56 -1.66 -11.42 -17.36
N THR A 57 -2.62 -12.24 -17.80
CA THR A 57 -3.93 -11.76 -18.26
C THR A 57 -4.71 -11.20 -17.07
N LEU A 58 -4.77 -11.94 -15.96
CA LEU A 58 -5.43 -11.48 -14.73
C LEU A 58 -4.76 -10.22 -14.18
N VAL A 59 -3.42 -10.15 -14.17
CA VAL A 59 -2.70 -8.92 -13.75
C VAL A 59 -3.12 -7.73 -14.60
N SER A 60 -3.24 -7.91 -15.92
CA SER A 60 -3.65 -6.83 -16.82
C SER A 60 -5.08 -6.37 -16.57
N VAL A 61 -6.00 -7.31 -16.32
CA VAL A 61 -7.40 -7.03 -15.94
C VAL A 61 -7.46 -6.29 -14.61
N ALA A 62 -6.80 -6.81 -13.58
CA ALA A 62 -6.76 -6.25 -12.24
C ALA A 62 -6.19 -4.82 -12.22
N ARG A 63 -5.09 -4.56 -12.93
CA ARG A 63 -4.50 -3.21 -13.06
C ARG A 63 -5.45 -2.23 -13.76
N SER A 64 -6.09 -2.66 -14.84
CA SER A 64 -7.08 -1.86 -15.56
C SER A 64 -8.27 -1.52 -14.66
N TRP A 65 -8.74 -2.48 -13.88
CA TRP A 65 -9.86 -2.27 -12.97
C TRP A 65 -9.49 -1.37 -11.78
N SER A 66 -8.30 -1.56 -11.20
CA SER A 66 -7.75 -0.69 -10.16
C SER A 66 -7.62 0.75 -10.64
N ALA A 67 -7.21 0.97 -11.90
CA ALA A 67 -7.15 2.30 -12.49
C ALA A 67 -8.55 2.95 -12.61
N LYS A 68 -9.58 2.17 -12.97
CA LYS A 68 -10.97 2.64 -13.01
C LYS A 68 -11.48 3.02 -11.62
N MET A 69 -11.22 2.19 -10.61
CA MET A 69 -11.60 2.52 -9.22
C MET A 69 -10.86 3.75 -8.70
N ALA A 70 -9.57 3.87 -8.99
CA ALA A 70 -8.77 5.03 -8.61
C ALA A 70 -9.30 6.32 -9.25
N ALA A 71 -9.65 6.28 -10.54
CA ALA A 71 -10.25 7.40 -11.26
C ALA A 71 -11.65 7.78 -10.71
N ALA A 72 -12.44 6.78 -10.33
CA ALA A 72 -13.77 7.00 -9.75
C ALA A 72 -13.74 7.42 -8.27
N GLY A 73 -12.61 7.24 -7.58
CA GLY A 73 -12.48 7.56 -6.15
C GLY A 73 -13.16 6.55 -5.21
N THR A 74 -13.78 5.49 -5.75
CA THR A 74 -14.59 4.49 -5.04
C THR A 74 -14.23 3.07 -5.46
N ILE A 75 -14.58 2.07 -4.64
CA ILE A 75 -14.39 0.65 -4.95
C ILE A 75 -15.67 0.04 -5.53
N SER A 76 -15.51 -0.84 -6.50
CA SER A 76 -16.60 -1.62 -7.08
C SER A 76 -16.04 -2.89 -7.72
N HIS A 77 -16.85 -3.94 -7.83
CA HIS A 77 -16.45 -5.15 -8.54
C HIS A 77 -16.47 -4.95 -10.07
N ASN A 78 -15.59 -5.65 -10.77
CA ASN A 78 -15.54 -5.63 -12.24
C ASN A 78 -16.73 -6.41 -12.84
N PRO A 79 -17.71 -5.73 -13.46
CA PRO A 79 -18.88 -6.39 -14.01
C PRO A 79 -18.56 -7.27 -15.24
N SER A 80 -17.37 -7.11 -15.82
CA SER A 80 -16.94 -7.80 -17.03
C SER A 80 -15.85 -8.83 -16.79
N LEU A 81 -15.47 -9.11 -15.53
CA LEU A 81 -14.35 -10.00 -15.19
C LEU A 81 -14.41 -11.33 -15.95
N SER A 82 -15.55 -12.03 -15.88
CA SER A 82 -15.73 -13.35 -16.51
C SER A 82 -15.46 -13.37 -18.01
N SER A 83 -15.76 -12.28 -18.71
CA SER A 83 -15.54 -12.12 -20.16
C SER A 83 -14.10 -11.73 -20.52
N GLN A 84 -13.32 -11.26 -19.54
CA GLN A 84 -11.94 -10.80 -19.71
C GLN A 84 -10.91 -11.87 -19.32
N LEU A 85 -11.34 -12.92 -18.61
CA LEU A 85 -10.48 -14.04 -18.24
C LEU A 85 -10.14 -14.91 -19.45
N PRO A 86 -8.94 -15.53 -19.47
CA PRO A 86 -8.54 -16.44 -20.54
C PRO A 86 -9.44 -17.67 -20.59
N SER A 87 -9.71 -18.19 -21.79
CA SER A 87 -10.59 -19.35 -22.00
C SER A 87 -10.22 -20.58 -21.14
N GLY A 88 -11.22 -21.41 -20.82
CA GLY A 88 -11.02 -22.67 -20.09
C GLY A 88 -10.96 -22.51 -18.57
N TRP A 89 -11.29 -21.34 -18.03
CA TRP A 89 -11.52 -21.15 -16.61
C TRP A 89 -12.82 -21.85 -16.16
N ARG A 90 -12.87 -22.30 -14.91
CA ARG A 90 -14.02 -23.00 -14.31
C ARG A 90 -14.66 -22.24 -13.15
N LYS A 91 -13.86 -21.45 -12.46
CA LYS A 91 -14.26 -20.58 -11.35
C LYS A 91 -13.44 -19.29 -11.41
N ALA A 92 -14.07 -18.18 -11.03
CA ALA A 92 -13.43 -16.88 -10.88
C ALA A 92 -13.86 -16.24 -9.56
N GLY A 93 -13.02 -15.35 -9.01
CA GLY A 93 -13.31 -14.56 -7.82
C GLY A 93 -12.56 -13.24 -7.88
N GLU A 94 -13.02 -12.24 -7.14
CA GLU A 94 -12.40 -10.91 -7.08
C GLU A 94 -12.45 -10.36 -5.66
N ASN A 95 -11.32 -9.83 -5.19
CA ASN A 95 -11.28 -8.92 -4.05
C ASN A 95 -10.88 -7.53 -4.53
N VAL A 96 -11.60 -6.50 -4.11
CA VAL A 96 -11.26 -5.10 -4.39
C VAL A 96 -11.11 -4.30 -3.09
N GLY A 97 -10.19 -3.34 -3.07
CA GLY A 97 -9.93 -2.57 -1.87
C GLY A 97 -9.35 -1.19 -2.13
N LYS A 98 -9.53 -0.30 -1.16
CA LYS A 98 -8.92 1.03 -1.09
C LYS A 98 -8.37 1.27 0.32
N GLY A 99 -7.10 1.63 0.44
CA GLY A 99 -6.45 1.72 1.76
C GLY A 99 -5.08 2.39 1.73
N GLY A 100 -4.52 2.64 2.91
CA GLY A 100 -3.24 3.35 3.05
C GLY A 100 -1.99 2.48 2.92
N SER A 101 -2.12 1.15 3.01
CA SER A 101 -1.00 0.23 2.86
C SER A 101 -1.45 -1.16 2.42
N VAL A 102 -0.52 -1.93 1.85
CA VAL A 102 -0.73 -3.33 1.46
C VAL A 102 -1.12 -4.19 2.67
N ASP A 103 -0.43 -4.05 3.80
CA ASP A 103 -0.69 -4.87 4.99
C ASP A 103 -2.08 -4.62 5.58
N ALA A 104 -2.50 -3.35 5.66
CA ALA A 104 -3.82 -3.00 6.15
C ALA A 104 -4.95 -3.55 5.25
N LEU A 105 -4.77 -3.45 3.92
CA LEU A 105 -5.72 -3.99 2.95
C LEU A 105 -5.79 -5.52 3.00
N GLN A 106 -4.63 -6.20 3.08
CA GLN A 106 -4.59 -7.64 3.22
C GLN A 106 -5.23 -8.12 4.52
N GLN A 107 -5.04 -7.40 5.63
CA GLN A 107 -5.71 -7.69 6.88
C GLN A 107 -7.23 -7.47 6.77
N ALA A 108 -7.67 -6.41 6.09
CA ALA A 108 -9.08 -6.15 5.84
C ALA A 108 -9.73 -7.28 5.00
N PHE A 109 -9.04 -7.79 3.98
CA PHE A 109 -9.50 -8.97 3.23
C PHE A 109 -9.61 -10.21 4.11
N GLN A 110 -8.66 -10.43 5.02
CA GLN A 110 -8.69 -11.58 5.93
C GLN A 110 -9.82 -11.49 6.96
N ASN A 111 -10.14 -10.29 7.43
CA ASN A 111 -11.19 -10.05 8.42
C ASN A 111 -12.60 -10.04 7.82
N SER A 112 -12.72 -10.00 6.50
CA SER A 112 -14.00 -10.01 5.80
C SER A 112 -14.33 -11.41 5.30
N PRO A 113 -15.41 -12.07 5.77
CA PRO A 113 -15.70 -13.46 5.40
C PRO A 113 -15.77 -13.72 3.88
N ALA A 114 -16.39 -12.82 3.11
CA ALA A 114 -16.50 -12.96 1.65
C ALA A 114 -15.13 -12.85 0.94
N HIS A 115 -14.30 -11.87 1.33
CA HIS A 115 -12.96 -11.73 0.75
C HIS A 115 -12.02 -12.87 1.18
N TYR A 116 -12.13 -13.30 2.44
CA TYR A 116 -11.35 -14.41 2.98
C TYR A 116 -11.62 -15.71 2.23
N GLN A 117 -12.88 -15.99 1.87
CA GLN A 117 -13.24 -17.16 1.06
C GLN A 117 -12.44 -17.22 -0.25
N ASN A 118 -12.25 -16.10 -0.95
CA ASN A 118 -11.43 -16.08 -2.16
C ASN A 118 -9.94 -16.39 -1.87
N LEU A 119 -9.38 -15.85 -0.78
CA LEU A 119 -7.97 -16.06 -0.41
C LEU A 119 -7.65 -17.54 -0.14
N VAL A 120 -8.58 -18.26 0.49
CA VAL A 120 -8.37 -19.65 0.95
C VAL A 120 -9.15 -20.69 0.16
N ASP A 121 -9.73 -20.34 -0.99
CA ASP A 121 -10.41 -21.33 -1.81
C ASP A 121 -9.41 -22.33 -2.41
N PRO A 122 -9.55 -23.65 -2.16
CA PRO A 122 -8.65 -24.66 -2.71
C PRO A 122 -8.80 -24.83 -4.23
N ALA A 123 -9.91 -24.40 -4.84
CA ALA A 123 -10.13 -24.51 -6.28
C ALA A 123 -9.30 -23.50 -7.08
N PHE A 124 -8.96 -22.34 -6.51
CA PHE A 124 -8.15 -21.34 -7.20
C PHE A 124 -6.69 -21.76 -7.29
N ASN A 125 -6.12 -21.61 -8.48
CA ASN A 125 -4.72 -21.91 -8.78
C ASN A 125 -4.00 -20.77 -9.52
N TYR A 126 -4.71 -19.78 -10.07
CA TYR A 126 -4.11 -18.58 -10.64
C TYR A 126 -4.61 -17.31 -9.95
N VAL A 127 -3.77 -16.28 -9.96
CA VAL A 127 -4.07 -14.95 -9.44
C VAL A 127 -3.48 -13.85 -10.33
N GLY A 128 -4.16 -12.71 -10.38
CA GLY A 128 -3.58 -11.45 -10.84
C GLY A 128 -3.83 -10.37 -9.80
N VAL A 129 -2.80 -9.61 -9.48
CA VAL A 129 -2.90 -8.47 -8.57
C VAL A 129 -2.62 -7.21 -9.38
N GLY A 130 -3.48 -6.21 -9.23
CA GLY A 130 -3.28 -4.88 -9.79
C GLY A 130 -3.31 -3.84 -8.70
N VAL A 131 -2.30 -2.99 -8.63
CA VAL A 131 -2.21 -1.88 -7.68
C VAL A 131 -2.11 -0.55 -8.44
N VAL A 132 -2.94 0.42 -8.05
CA VAL A 132 -2.88 1.79 -8.58
C VAL A 132 -2.98 2.78 -7.42
N TYR A 133 -2.12 3.80 -7.44
CA TYR A 133 -2.19 4.90 -6.48
C TYR A 133 -3.18 5.96 -6.96
N GLY A 134 -4.16 6.30 -6.11
CA GLY A 134 -5.07 7.42 -6.30
C GLY A 134 -4.65 8.66 -5.50
N ALA A 135 -5.57 9.61 -5.35
CA ALA A 135 -5.35 10.83 -4.59
C ALA A 135 -4.90 10.54 -3.14
N GLY A 136 -4.00 11.37 -2.62
CA GLY A 136 -3.47 11.26 -1.25
C GLY A 136 -2.58 10.04 -1.01
N GLY A 137 -2.11 9.35 -2.07
CA GLY A 137 -1.27 8.15 -1.93
C GLY A 137 -2.05 6.90 -1.54
N MET A 138 -3.39 6.92 -1.63
CA MET A 138 -4.23 5.76 -1.34
C MET A 138 -4.03 4.68 -2.41
N ILE A 139 -3.82 3.45 -1.96
CA ILE A 139 -3.79 2.26 -2.81
C ILE A 139 -5.21 1.88 -3.19
N TYR A 140 -5.46 1.68 -4.47
CA TYR A 140 -6.57 0.92 -5.01
C TYR A 140 -6.03 -0.41 -5.52
N VAL A 141 -6.65 -1.50 -5.11
CA VAL A 141 -6.21 -2.85 -5.47
C VAL A 141 -7.37 -3.70 -5.97
N THR A 142 -7.09 -4.50 -6.99
CA THR A 142 -7.91 -5.61 -7.46
C THR A 142 -7.07 -6.88 -7.37
N VAL A 143 -7.65 -7.94 -6.81
CA VAL A 143 -7.06 -9.28 -6.75
C VAL A 143 -8.03 -10.23 -7.42
N ASP A 144 -7.70 -10.66 -8.63
CA ASP A 144 -8.49 -11.58 -9.42
C ASP A 144 -7.98 -13.00 -9.23
N PHE A 145 -8.88 -13.94 -8.98
CA PHE A 145 -8.60 -15.35 -8.78
C PHE A 145 -9.24 -16.17 -9.89
N MET A 146 -8.56 -17.24 -10.31
CA MET A 146 -9.09 -18.14 -11.34
C MET A 146 -8.72 -19.59 -11.04
N GLN A 147 -9.67 -20.48 -11.30
CA GLN A 147 -9.41 -21.91 -11.48
C GLN A 147 -9.29 -22.19 -12.97
N ARG A 148 -8.13 -22.68 -13.42
CA ARG A 148 -7.92 -23.16 -14.80
C ARG A 148 -7.12 -24.46 -14.81
N GLY A 149 -7.63 -25.47 -15.51
CA GLY A 149 -7.08 -26.84 -15.47
C GLY A 149 -7.32 -27.57 -14.14
N THR A 150 -6.78 -28.79 -14.03
CA THR A 150 -6.87 -29.65 -12.83
C THR A 150 -5.57 -29.69 -12.01
N ALA A 151 -4.48 -29.11 -12.52
CA ALA A 151 -3.18 -29.10 -11.86
C ALA A 151 -3.05 -27.93 -10.87
N SER A 152 -2.49 -28.21 -9.70
CA SER A 152 -1.92 -27.19 -8.82
C SER A 152 -1.01 -26.27 -9.63
N ALA A 153 -1.08 -24.98 -9.34
CA ALA A 153 -0.28 -23.96 -10.00
C ALA A 153 1.21 -24.36 -10.07
N PRO A 154 1.93 -24.06 -11.16
CA PRO A 154 3.37 -24.29 -11.22
C PRO A 154 4.03 -23.66 -10.00
N ARG A 155 4.87 -24.44 -9.29
CA ARG A 155 5.65 -23.91 -8.16
C ARG A 155 6.45 -22.71 -8.67
N PRO A 156 6.38 -21.53 -8.02
CA PRO A 156 7.29 -20.44 -8.34
C PRO A 156 8.73 -20.96 -8.29
N ALA A 157 9.56 -20.57 -9.24
CA ALA A 157 10.99 -20.89 -9.19
C ALA A 157 11.53 -20.51 -7.79
N PRO A 158 12.38 -21.34 -7.17
CA PRO A 158 13.04 -20.96 -5.92
C PRO A 158 13.70 -19.60 -6.13
N ALA A 159 13.53 -18.68 -5.18
CA ALA A 159 14.32 -17.45 -5.16
C ALA A 159 15.80 -17.82 -5.36
N PRO A 160 16.56 -17.08 -6.18
CA PRO A 160 17.98 -17.37 -6.35
C PRO A 160 18.62 -17.42 -4.96
N ARG A 161 19.28 -18.55 -4.64
CA ARG A 161 20.10 -18.63 -3.42
C ARG A 161 21.08 -17.45 -3.47
N PRO A 162 21.28 -16.71 -2.36
CA PRO A 162 22.38 -15.77 -2.29
C PRO A 162 23.66 -16.53 -2.60
N SER A 163 24.29 -16.21 -3.72
CA SER A 163 25.58 -16.76 -4.09
C SER A 163 26.59 -16.25 -3.07
N ASN A 164 27.03 -17.11 -2.15
CA ASN A 164 28.19 -16.90 -1.28
C ASN A 164 29.50 -16.89 -2.10
N ARG A 165 29.54 -16.14 -3.21
CA ARG A 165 30.78 -15.78 -3.86
C ARG A 165 31.37 -14.65 -3.04
N ARG A 166 32.29 -15.01 -2.13
CA ARG A 166 33.13 -14.07 -1.41
C ARG A 166 33.76 -13.13 -2.44
N ALA A 167 33.31 -11.88 -2.46
CA ALA A 167 33.98 -10.83 -3.23
C ALA A 167 35.44 -10.74 -2.73
N PRO A 168 36.43 -10.47 -3.61
CA PRO A 168 37.77 -10.13 -3.16
C PRO A 168 37.68 -8.96 -2.18
N LEU A 169 38.36 -9.08 -1.04
CA LEU A 169 38.43 -8.03 -0.03
C LEU A 169 38.92 -6.73 -0.68
N PRO A 170 38.18 -5.60 -0.57
CA PRO A 170 38.71 -4.32 -0.95
C PRO A 170 39.91 -3.99 -0.05
N ARG A 171 41.02 -3.56 -0.66
CA ARG A 171 42.18 -3.02 0.06
C ARG A 171 41.68 -1.88 0.96
N ALA A 172 41.99 -1.98 2.26
CA ALA A 172 41.57 -1.00 3.26
C ALA A 172 41.97 0.42 2.85
N ALA A 173 40.98 1.29 2.66
CA ALA A 173 41.16 2.72 2.65
C ALA A 173 41.47 3.21 4.08
N PRO A 174 42.22 4.31 4.27
CA PRO A 174 42.45 4.85 5.61
C PRO A 174 41.12 5.24 6.27
N ALA A 175 41.02 4.95 7.57
CA ALA A 175 39.82 5.19 8.37
C ALA A 175 39.42 6.67 8.34
N PRO A 176 38.13 7.00 8.09
CA PRO A 176 37.64 8.35 8.33
C PRO A 176 37.58 8.60 9.85
N LEU A 177 37.97 9.81 10.28
CA LEU A 177 37.77 10.28 11.66
C LEU A 177 36.31 10.06 12.08
N ALA A 178 36.12 9.62 13.32
CA ALA A 178 34.83 9.36 13.93
C ALA A 178 33.86 10.54 13.74
N ALA A 179 32.69 10.26 13.17
CA ALA A 179 31.55 11.16 13.21
C ALA A 179 31.01 11.25 14.66
N PRO A 180 30.48 12.40 15.10
CA PRO A 180 29.84 12.52 16.39
C PRO A 180 28.57 11.65 16.45
N ALA A 181 28.28 11.12 17.64
CA ALA A 181 27.12 10.28 17.93
C ALA A 181 25.79 10.96 17.52
N PRO A 182 24.79 10.19 17.05
CA PRO A 182 23.46 10.75 16.78
C PRO A 182 22.81 11.23 18.08
N ALA A 183 22.22 12.42 18.03
CA ALA A 183 21.35 12.93 19.09
C ALA A 183 20.15 11.96 19.30
N PRO A 184 19.59 11.88 20.53
CA PRO A 184 18.44 11.02 20.79
C PRO A 184 17.26 11.42 19.90
N VAL A 185 16.72 10.44 19.19
CA VAL A 185 15.48 10.57 18.41
C VAL A 185 14.35 10.89 19.39
N ALA A 186 13.64 11.99 19.16
CA ALA A 186 12.45 12.35 19.90
C ALA A 186 11.41 11.22 19.80
N ALA A 187 10.76 10.91 20.92
CA ALA A 187 9.66 9.96 20.96
C ALA A 187 8.56 10.34 19.93
N PRO A 188 7.86 9.37 19.34
CA PRO A 188 6.73 9.66 18.47
C PRO A 188 5.68 10.51 19.23
N ASP A 189 5.07 11.46 18.52
CA ASP A 189 3.97 12.26 19.07
C ASP A 189 2.87 11.33 19.62
N PRO A 190 2.28 11.67 20.78
CA PRO A 190 1.15 10.91 21.30
C PRO A 190 0.00 10.94 20.29
N PRO A 191 -0.80 9.86 20.21
CA PRO A 191 -1.98 9.85 19.35
C PRO A 191 -2.89 11.04 19.69
N PRO A 192 -3.60 11.62 18.70
CA PRO A 192 -4.55 12.69 18.97
C PRO A 192 -5.59 12.22 20.00
N PRO A 193 -6.04 13.10 20.90
CA PRO A 193 -7.03 12.73 21.91
C PRO A 193 -8.31 12.23 21.22
N PRO A 194 -9.05 11.30 21.85
CA PRO A 194 -10.37 10.93 21.36
C PRO A 194 -11.26 12.19 21.23
N PRO A 195 -12.21 12.21 20.28
CA PRO A 195 -13.16 13.31 20.18
C PRO A 195 -13.88 13.50 21.53
N PRO A 196 -14.24 14.74 21.91
CA PRO A 196 -14.91 14.98 23.18
C PRO A 196 -16.21 14.19 23.23
N GLU A 197 -16.43 13.49 24.35
CA GLU A 197 -17.73 12.90 24.68
C GLU A 197 -18.80 13.99 24.52
N PRO A 198 -19.96 13.68 23.90
CA PRO A 198 -21.04 14.64 23.80
C PRO A 198 -21.40 15.11 25.21
N SER A 199 -21.39 16.42 25.45
CA SER A 199 -21.68 16.98 26.77
C SER A 199 -22.98 16.37 27.32
N ALA A 200 -23.07 16.13 28.63
CA ALA A 200 -24.30 15.63 29.26
C ALA A 200 -25.54 16.48 28.90
N HIS A 201 -25.34 17.74 28.53
CA HIS A 201 -26.37 18.63 28.00
C HIS A 201 -26.90 18.22 26.62
N LEU A 202 -26.06 17.71 25.72
CA LEU A 202 -26.43 17.21 24.40
C LEU A 202 -27.16 15.85 24.50
N LEU A 203 -26.73 14.96 25.41
CA LEU A 203 -27.47 13.73 25.71
C LEU A 203 -28.83 14.02 26.35
N PHE A 204 -28.92 15.02 27.24
CA PHE A 204 -30.18 15.46 27.84
C PHE A 204 -31.12 16.11 26.81
N LEU A 205 -30.60 16.86 25.83
CA LEU A 205 -31.40 17.45 24.75
C LEU A 205 -31.95 16.39 23.78
N LEU A 206 -31.14 15.37 23.45
CA LEU A 206 -31.55 14.25 22.58
C LEU A 206 -32.60 13.37 23.26
N ASP A 207 -32.51 13.17 24.58
CA ASP A 207 -33.50 12.41 25.34
C ASP A 207 -34.83 13.18 25.51
N ARG A 208 -34.76 14.52 25.68
CA ARG A 208 -35.92 15.42 25.63
C ARG A 208 -36.59 15.45 24.26
N LEU A 209 -35.83 15.45 23.16
CA LEU A 209 -36.38 15.37 21.79
C LEU A 209 -37.08 14.03 21.53
N ARG A 210 -36.50 12.91 21.99
CA ARG A 210 -37.13 11.57 21.90
C ARG A 210 -38.38 11.42 22.78
N ALA A 211 -38.45 12.15 23.90
CA ALA A 211 -39.63 12.17 24.76
C ALA A 211 -40.80 13.00 24.19
N LEU A 212 -40.52 13.95 23.29
CA LEU A 212 -41.55 14.76 22.61
C LEU A 212 -42.20 14.03 21.43
N ASP A 213 -41.54 13.02 20.85
CA ASP A 213 -42.10 12.16 19.80
C ASP A 213 -42.96 11.01 20.34
N ARG A 214 -42.99 10.80 21.67
CA ARG A 214 -43.92 9.87 22.33
C ARG A 214 -45.17 10.61 22.75
N LYS A 215 -46.08 10.79 21.78
CA LYS A 215 -47.46 11.23 22.03
C LYS A 215 -48.23 10.10 22.75
N PRO A 216 -49.06 10.38 23.77
CA PRO A 216 -50.18 9.50 24.08
C PRO A 216 -51.23 9.53 22.97
#